data_AF-A0A445M0K7-F1
#
_entry.id   AF-A0A445M0K7-F1
#
_cell.length_a   1.000
_cell.length_b   1.000
_cell.length_c   1.000
_cell.angle_alpha   90.00
_cell.angle_beta   90.00
_cell.angle_gamma   90.00
#
_symmetry.space_group_name_H-M   'P 1'
#
loop_
_entity.id
_entity.type
_entity.pdbx_description
1 polymer ?
#
loop_
_entity_poly.entity_id
_entity_poly.type
_entity_poly.pdbx_seq_one_letter_code
_entity_poly.pdbx_strand_id
1 'polypeptide(L)'
;MPEFCVTGGTGFIASYLVKALLEKGHTVRTTVRNPGDVEKVGFLTELSGAKERLKILKADLLVEGSFDEAVRGVDGVFHMASPVLIPYDENVQVSCPLSPTVSIFVFISGASLQENKEGK
;
A
#
# COMPACT_ATOMS: atom_id res chain seq x y z
N MET A 1 6.31 -5.44 -18.65
CA MET A 1 6.58 -5.94 -17.29
C MET A 1 5.47 -5.42 -16.40
N PRO A 2 4.77 -6.25 -15.62
CA PRO A 2 3.68 -5.78 -14.79
C PRO A 2 4.16 -4.76 -13.74
N GLU A 3 3.36 -3.73 -13.51
CA GLU A 3 3.55 -2.70 -12.49
C GLU A 3 2.44 -2.81 -11.44
N PHE A 4 2.82 -2.85 -10.16
CA PHE A 4 1.88 -2.95 -9.04
C PHE A 4 1.99 -1.74 -8.12
N CYS A 5 0.85 -1.27 -7.60
CA CYS A 5 0.80 -0.26 -6.56
C CYS A 5 0.62 -0.92 -5.19
N VAL A 6 1.45 -0.58 -4.20
CA VAL A 6 1.30 -1.00 -2.80
C VAL A 6 1.11 0.25 -1.94
N THR A 7 -0.05 0.42 -1.31
CA THR A 7 -0.25 1.59 -0.45
C THR A 7 0.34 1.36 0.95
N GLY A 8 0.94 2.38 1.56
CA GLY A 8 1.45 2.26 2.92
C GLY A 8 2.73 1.43 3.01
N GLY A 9 3.68 1.64 2.09
CA GLY A 9 4.91 0.84 1.94
C GLY A 9 5.78 0.72 3.18
N THR A 10 5.70 1.70 4.10
CA THR A 10 6.43 1.66 5.37
C THR A 10 5.84 0.67 6.39
N GLY A 11 4.67 0.09 6.10
CA GLY A 11 4.04 -0.91 6.94
C GLY A 11 4.83 -2.22 6.96
N PHE A 12 4.69 -2.97 8.06
CA PHE A 12 5.40 -4.24 8.25
C PHE A 12 5.10 -5.24 7.11
N ILE A 13 3.84 -5.52 6.82
CA ILE A 13 3.47 -6.46 5.73
C ILE A 13 3.76 -5.86 4.35
N ALA A 14 3.48 -4.56 4.17
CA ALA A 14 3.64 -3.86 2.90
C ALA A 14 5.10 -3.87 2.42
N SER A 15 6.07 -3.67 3.32
CA SER A 15 7.49 -3.67 2.97
C SER A 15 7.99 -5.01 2.44
N TYR A 16 7.56 -6.13 3.04
CA TYR A 16 7.88 -7.47 2.55
C TYR A 16 7.21 -7.77 1.21
N LEU A 17 5.98 -7.28 0.99
CA LEU A 17 5.32 -7.42 -0.30
C LEU A 17 6.07 -6.64 -1.40
N VAL A 18 6.48 -5.41 -1.12
CA VAL A 18 7.31 -4.61 -2.05
C VAL A 18 8.60 -5.36 -2.39
N LYS A 19 9.30 -5.89 -1.38
CA LYS A 19 10.49 -6.71 -1.56
C LYS A 19 10.22 -7.92 -2.48
N ALA A 20 9.19 -8.70 -2.18
CA ALA A 20 8.86 -9.90 -2.95
C ALA A 20 8.48 -9.59 -4.42
N LEU A 21 7.78 -8.47 -4.66
CA LEU A 21 7.45 -8.03 -6.01
C LEU A 21 8.70 -7.59 -6.80
N LEU A 22 9.62 -6.86 -6.15
CA LEU A 22 10.89 -6.45 -6.75
C LEU A 22 11.79 -7.66 -7.06
N GLU A 23 11.85 -8.66 -6.17
CA GLU A 23 12.60 -9.91 -6.37
C GLU A 23 12.06 -10.74 -7.54
N LYS A 24 10.73 -10.72 -7.75
CA LYS A 24 10.07 -11.35 -8.91
C LYS A 24 10.26 -10.58 -10.22
N GLY A 25 10.90 -9.42 -10.19
CA GLY A 25 11.20 -8.64 -11.38
C GLY A 25 10.15 -7.59 -11.76
N HIS A 26 9.12 -7.39 -10.94
CA HIS A 26 8.06 -6.41 -11.22
C HIS A 26 8.49 -4.97 -10.92
N THR A 27 7.81 -4.02 -11.54
CA THR A 27 7.88 -2.61 -11.17
C THR A 27 6.87 -2.34 -10.05
N VAL A 28 7.27 -1.57 -9.05
CA VAL A 28 6.45 -1.31 -7.87
C VAL A 28 6.35 0.19 -7.64
N ARG A 29 5.12 0.68 -7.51
CA ARG A 29 4.82 1.99 -6.93
C ARG A 29 4.39 1.76 -5.50
N THR A 30 5.01 2.44 -4.55
CA THR A 30 4.58 2.39 -3.16
C THR A 30 4.19 3.77 -2.67
N THR A 31 3.14 3.86 -1.86
CA THR A 31 2.75 5.14 -1.26
C THR A 31 3.16 5.24 0.20
N VAL A 32 3.59 6.43 0.60
CA VAL A 32 3.94 6.78 1.98
C VAL A 32 3.47 8.20 2.27
N ARG A 33 3.22 8.53 3.55
CA ARG A 33 2.74 9.88 3.92
C ARG A 33 3.79 10.96 3.71
N ASN A 34 5.06 10.65 3.99
CA ASN A 34 6.18 11.56 3.81
C ASN A 34 7.39 10.85 3.18
N PRO A 35 7.59 10.95 1.86
CA PRO A 35 8.76 10.38 1.20
C PRO A 35 10.09 10.98 1.62
N GLY A 36 10.10 12.17 2.23
CA GLY A 36 11.32 12.82 2.74
C GLY A 36 11.77 12.31 4.11
N ASP A 37 10.99 11.46 4.78
CA ASP A 37 11.34 10.87 6.07
C ASP A 37 12.26 9.66 5.87
N VAL A 38 13.56 9.93 5.72
CA VAL A 38 14.60 8.94 5.39
C VAL A 38 14.64 7.80 6.41
N GLU A 39 14.36 8.06 7.69
CA GLU A 39 14.33 7.01 8.71
C GLU A 39 13.22 5.99 8.44
N LYS A 40 12.06 6.44 7.96
CA LYS A 40 10.91 5.57 7.68
C LYS A 40 10.93 4.96 6.28
N VAL A 41 11.58 5.60 5.30
CA VAL A 41 11.57 5.12 3.90
C VAL A 41 12.88 4.49 3.45
N GLY A 42 13.99 4.73 4.17
CA GLY A 42 15.34 4.34 3.75
C GLY A 42 15.44 2.87 3.40
N PHE A 43 14.89 1.99 4.26
CA PHE A 43 14.91 0.55 4.05
C PHE A 43 14.22 0.11 2.75
N LEU A 44 13.23 0.87 2.23
CA LEU A 44 12.58 0.56 0.95
C LEU A 44 13.53 0.82 -0.23
N THR A 45 14.32 1.89 -0.14
CA THR A 45 15.28 2.26 -1.19
C THR A 45 16.51 1.35 -1.24
N GLU A 46 16.79 0.64 -0.15
CA GLU A 46 17.89 -0.33 -0.02
C GLU A 46 17.53 -1.73 -0.53
N LEU A 47 16.26 -1.99 -0.86
CA LEU A 47 15.83 -3.29 -1.40
C LEU A 47 16.51 -3.58 -2.75
N SER A 48 16.77 -4.86 -3.00
CA SER A 48 17.33 -5.30 -4.28
C SER A 48 16.39 -4.94 -5.44
N GLY A 49 16.91 -4.25 -6.45
CA GLY A 49 16.14 -3.76 -7.60
C GLY A 49 15.31 -2.49 -7.33
N ALA A 50 15.34 -1.92 -6.12
CA ALA A 50 14.57 -0.71 -5.80
C ALA A 50 15.00 0.50 -6.62
N LYS A 51 16.31 0.71 -6.81
CA LYS A 51 16.84 1.86 -7.56
C LYS A 51 16.30 1.97 -9.00
N GLU A 52 15.94 0.84 -9.60
CA GLU A 52 15.47 0.75 -10.99
C GLU A 52 13.95 0.62 -11.09
N ARG A 53 13.33 -0.09 -10.13
CA ARG A 53 11.94 -0.57 -10.25
C ARG A 53 11.02 -0.11 -9.13
N LEU A 54 11.52 0.59 -8.11
CA LEU A 54 10.68 1.13 -7.03
C LEU A 54 10.47 2.63 -7.21
N LYS A 55 9.20 3.06 -7.18
CA LYS A 55 8.80 4.46 -7.09
C LYS A 55 8.10 4.68 -5.76
N ILE A 56 8.59 5.63 -4.96
CA ILE A 56 7.97 6.04 -3.70
C ILE A 56 7.18 7.32 -3.95
N LEU A 57 5.86 7.27 -3.78
CA LEU A 57 4.96 8.40 -4.00
C LEU A 57 4.36 8.88 -2.68
N LYS A 58 4.07 10.19 -2.61
CA LYS A 58 3.37 10.78 -1.47
C LYS A 58 1.87 10.52 -1.62
N ALA A 59 1.25 9.87 -0.63
CA ALA A 59 -0.22 9.78 -0.55
C ALA A 59 -0.68 9.74 0.91
N ASP A 60 -1.91 10.20 1.15
CA ASP A 60 -2.52 10.24 2.47
C ASP A 60 -3.99 9.81 2.38
N LEU A 61 -4.39 8.86 3.24
CA LEU A 61 -5.76 8.33 3.32
C LEU A 61 -6.81 9.43 3.57
N LEU A 62 -6.41 10.54 4.18
CA LEU A 62 -7.30 11.66 4.51
C LEU A 62 -7.38 12.71 3.40
N VAL A 63 -6.58 12.58 2.33
CA VAL A 63 -6.54 13.53 1.23
C VAL A 63 -7.11 12.88 -0.03
N GLU A 64 -8.27 13.36 -0.44
CA GLU A 64 -8.93 12.95 -1.68
C GLU A 64 -8.01 13.18 -2.90
N GLY A 65 -8.02 12.22 -3.84
CA GLY A 65 -7.18 12.26 -5.04
C GLY A 65 -5.69 12.00 -4.81
N SER A 66 -5.22 11.83 -3.56
CA SER A 66 -3.78 11.66 -3.29
C SER A 66 -3.19 10.34 -3.79
N PHE A 67 -4.03 9.34 -4.11
CA PHE A 67 -3.62 8.04 -4.64
C PHE A 67 -3.70 7.95 -6.17
N ASP A 68 -4.28 8.96 -6.84
CA ASP A 68 -4.60 8.90 -8.28
C ASP A 68 -3.36 8.62 -9.12
N GLU A 69 -2.24 9.30 -8.83
CA GLU A 69 -0.97 9.07 -9.51
C GLU A 69 -0.43 7.65 -9.27
N ALA A 70 -0.60 7.14 -8.04
CA ALA A 70 -0.08 5.85 -7.64
C ALA A 70 -0.81 4.68 -8.31
N VAL A 71 -2.13 4.80 -8.48
CA VAL A 71 -2.97 3.73 -9.07
C VAL A 71 -3.15 3.86 -10.58
N ARG A 72 -2.83 5.00 -11.18
CA ARG A 72 -3.06 5.21 -12.62
C ARG A 72 -2.18 4.30 -13.48
N GLY A 73 -2.83 3.41 -14.22
CA GLY A 73 -2.20 2.56 -15.23
C GLY A 73 -1.36 1.41 -14.67
N VAL A 74 -1.53 1.05 -13.39
CA VAL A 74 -0.90 -0.14 -12.80
C VAL A 74 -1.75 -1.38 -13.09
N ASP A 75 -1.11 -2.54 -13.19
CA ASP A 75 -1.78 -3.84 -13.43
C ASP A 75 -2.53 -4.33 -12.20
N GLY A 76 -2.09 -3.92 -11.01
CA GLY A 76 -2.93 -4.03 -9.83
C GLY A 76 -2.50 -3.25 -8.61
N VAL A 77 -3.44 -3.14 -7.66
CA VAL A 77 -3.27 -2.38 -6.42
C VAL A 77 -3.40 -3.33 -5.23
N PHE A 78 -2.48 -3.22 -4.27
CA PHE A 78 -2.52 -3.83 -2.95
C PHE A 78 -2.72 -2.73 -1.91
N HIS A 79 -3.92 -2.66 -1.33
CA HIS A 79 -4.20 -1.67 -0.29
C HIS A 79 -3.76 -2.16 1.09
N MET A 80 -2.62 -1.66 1.57
CA MET A 80 -2.05 -2.00 2.89
C MET A 80 -1.93 -0.79 3.82
N ALA A 81 -2.45 0.37 3.42
CA ALA A 81 -2.40 1.58 4.22
C ALA A 81 -3.55 1.53 5.24
N SER A 82 -3.21 1.34 6.51
CA SER A 82 -4.18 1.45 7.61
C SER A 82 -3.53 2.15 8.81
N PRO A 83 -4.20 3.15 9.42
CA PRO A 83 -3.74 3.74 10.67
C PRO A 83 -3.96 2.73 11.80
N VAL A 84 -2.94 1.92 12.11
CA VAL A 84 -2.97 1.08 13.30
C VAL A 84 -2.64 1.96 14.51
N LEU A 85 -3.65 2.30 15.30
CA LEU A 85 -3.50 2.89 16.62
C LEU A 85 -3.39 1.75 17.62
N ILE A 86 -2.20 1.50 18.16
CA ILE A 86 -2.01 0.55 19.26
C ILE A 86 -2.05 1.35 20.56
N PRO A 87 -3.18 1.37 21.31
CA PRO A 87 -3.16 1.93 22.65
C PRO A 87 -2.22 1.08 23.53
N TYR A 88 -1.35 1.74 24.29
CA TYR A 88 -0.45 1.10 25.24
C TYR A 88 -1.25 0.77 26.51
N ASP A 89 -2.06 -0.28 26.44
CA ASP A 89 -2.79 -0.85 27.59
C ASP A 89 -2.50 -2.35 27.64
N GLU A 90 -2.45 -2.90 28.85
CA GLU A 90 -2.10 -4.29 29.16
C GLU A 90 -3.13 -5.28 28.58
N ASN A 91 -4.28 -4.75 28.14
CA ASN A 91 -5.33 -5.44 27.41
C ASN A 91 -5.43 -4.88 25.99
N VAL A 92 -4.62 -5.42 25.07
CA VAL A 92 -4.60 -4.96 23.66
C VAL A 92 -5.96 -5.25 23.00
N GLN A 93 -6.84 -4.26 23.04
CA GLN A 93 -7.99 -4.14 22.15
C GLN A 93 -7.54 -3.18 21.04
N VAL A 94 -7.28 -3.73 19.84
CA VAL A 94 -6.98 -2.91 18.67
C VAL A 94 -8.25 -2.11 18.33
N SER A 95 -8.33 -0.89 18.83
CA SER A 95 -9.38 0.06 18.48
C SER A 95 -9.05 0.67 17.11
N CYS A 96 -9.31 -0.08 16.05
CA CYS A 96 -9.47 0.51 14.72
C CYS A 96 -10.92 1.03 14.62
N PRO A 97 -11.17 2.36 14.59
CA PRO A 97 -12.53 2.91 14.43
C PRO A 97 -13.11 2.63 13.03
N LEU A 98 -12.28 2.13 12.11
CA LEU A 98 -12.69 1.51 10.86
C LEU A 98 -12.61 0.00 11.10
N SER A 99 -13.70 -0.73 10.86
CA SER A 99 -13.80 -2.20 10.92
C SER A 99 -12.45 -2.90 10.68
N PRO A 100 -12.05 -3.91 11.48
CA PRO A 100 -10.77 -4.63 11.32
C PRO A 100 -10.81 -5.55 10.09
N THR A 101 -11.19 -5.01 8.95
CA THR A 101 -11.04 -5.66 7.67
C THR A 101 -9.62 -5.34 7.24
N VAL A 102 -8.71 -6.30 7.38
CA VAL A 102 -7.49 -6.37 6.58
C VAL A 102 -7.96 -6.51 5.13
N SER A 103 -8.37 -5.39 4.53
CA SER A 103 -8.85 -5.32 3.17
C SER A 103 -7.64 -5.35 2.25
N ILE A 104 -7.05 -6.54 2.09
CA ILE A 104 -6.23 -6.86 0.92
C ILE A 104 -7.20 -6.87 -0.28
N PHE A 105 -7.54 -5.69 -0.77
CA PHE A 105 -8.19 -5.55 -2.07
C PHE A 105 -7.07 -5.61 -3.10
N VAL A 106 -6.97 -6.75 -3.78
CA VAL A 106 -6.16 -6.89 -4.99
C VAL A 106 -7.05 -6.50 -6.16
N PHE A 107 -6.88 -5.28 -6.63
CA PHE A 107 -7.58 -4.85 -7.83
C PHE A 107 -6.71 -5.19 -9.03
N ILE A 108 -7.03 -6.24 -9.79
CA ILE A 108 -6.32 -6.58 -11.03
C ILE A 108 -7.06 -5.90 -12.16
N SER A 109 -6.39 -4.99 -12.87
CA SER A 109 -6.93 -4.33 -14.06
C SER A 109 -7.14 -5.38 -15.17
N GLY A 110 -8.33 -5.99 -15.17
CA GLY A 110 -8.72 -7.12 -16.02
C GLY A 110 -9.91 -7.91 -15.48
N ALA A 111 -10.22 -7.80 -14.18
CA ALA A 111 -11.48 -8.27 -13.61
C ALA A 111 -12.47 -7.11 -13.57
N SER A 112 -13.53 -7.19 -14.36
CA SER A 112 -14.66 -6.28 -14.33
C SER A 112 -15.22 -6.13 -12.90
N LEU A 113 -15.29 -4.89 -12.42
CA LEU A 113 -16.09 -4.49 -11.28
C LEU A 113 -17.52 -4.99 -11.46
N GLN A 114 -17.91 -6.01 -10.71
CA GLN A 114 -19.32 -6.15 -10.34
C GLN A 114 -19.49 -5.39 -9.03
N GLU A 115 -19.96 -4.15 -9.13
CA GLU A 115 -20.62 -3.49 -8.00
C GLU A 115 -21.87 -4.31 -7.66
N ASN A 116 -21.76 -5.18 -6.65
CA ASN A 116 -22.95 -5.72 -6.00
C ASN A 116 -23.57 -4.58 -5.18
N LYS A 117 -24.52 -3.88 -5.80
CA LYS A 117 -25.50 -3.08 -5.07
C LYS A 117 -26.32 -4.04 -4.21
N GLU A 118 -25.99 -4.17 -2.94
CA GLU A 118 -26.94 -4.70 -1.97
C GLU A 118 -28.09 -3.71 -1.86
N GLY A 119 -29.15 -3.99 -2.61
CA GLY A 119 -30.47 -3.48 -2.33
C GLY A 119 -31.17 -4.42 -1.36
N LYS A 120 -31.43 -3.97 -0.13
CA LYS A 120 -32.78 -3.91 0.43
C LYS A 120 -32.82 -3.06 1.70
#